data_AF-A0A520I031-F1
#
_entry.id   AF-A0A520I031-F1
#
_cell.length_a   1.000
_cell.length_b   1.000
_cell.length_c   1.000
_cell.angle_alpha   90.00
_cell.angle_beta   90.00
_cell.angle_gamma   90.00
#
_symmetry.space_group_name_H-M   'P 1'
#
loop_
_entity.id
_entity.type
_entity.pdbx_description
1 polymer ?
#
loop_
_entity_poly.entity_id
_entity_poly.type
_entity_poly.pdbx_seq_one_letter_code
_entity_poly.pdbx_strand_id
1 'polypeptide(L)' 'MAYWLANQRTVQERGVISRFDPRFWTVNFPRPMMAAVTTTAPDALRVDAVFHTRGDLAGLIWEAEDTHDHPLLRYAT' A
#
# COMPACT_ATOMS: atom_id res chain seq x y z
N MET A 1 -16.21 -13.97 5.77
CA MET A 1 -17.23 -13.17 6.47
C MET A 1 -16.59 -12.55 7.68
N ALA A 2 -16.09 -11.33 7.55
CA ALA A 2 -15.55 -10.61 8.70
C ALA A 2 -16.73 -10.07 9.52
N TYR A 3 -16.93 -10.61 10.72
CA TYR A 3 -17.85 -9.99 11.66
C TYR A 3 -17.16 -8.74 12.20
N TRP A 4 -17.79 -7.58 12.03
CA TRP A 4 -17.25 -6.33 12.55
C TRP A 4 -18.00 -5.97 13.83
N LEU A 5 -17.26 -5.71 14.91
CA LEU A 5 -17.83 -5.32 16.21
C LEU A 5 -18.35 -3.88 16.22
N ALA A 6 -18.17 -3.12 15.12
CA ALA A 6 -18.62 -1.76 14.95
C ALA A 6 -19.12 -1.51 13.53
N ASN A 7 -20.18 -0.71 13.39
CA ASN A 7 -20.76 -0.32 12.09
C ASN A 7 -20.24 1.03 11.58
N GLN A 8 -19.56 1.80 12.43
CA GLN A 8 -19.04 3.13 12.10
C GLN A 8 -17.80 3.46 12.95
N ARG A 9 -16.98 4.41 12.48
CA ARG A 9 -15.95 5.04 13.31
C ARG A 9 -16.61 5.78 14.48
N THR A 10 -16.01 5.70 15.66
CA THR A 10 -16.46 6.35 16.89
C THR A 10 -15.39 7.31 17.41
N VAL A 11 -14.26 6.77 17.88
CA VAL A 11 -13.19 7.51 18.57
C VAL A 11 -11.84 7.44 17.87
N GLN A 12 -11.78 6.86 16.68
CA GLN A 12 -10.53 6.67 15.95
C GLN A 12 -9.94 8.01 15.49
N GLU A 13 -8.62 8.10 15.56
CA GLU A 13 -7.85 9.26 15.12
C GLU A 13 -8.09 9.54 13.63
N ARG A 14 -8.04 10.83 13.28
CA ARG A 14 -8.17 11.33 11.91
C ARG A 14 -7.05 12.31 11.62
N GLY A 15 -6.61 12.32 10.38
CA GLY A 15 -5.58 13.22 9.89
C GLY A 15 -5.66 13.39 8.38
N VAL A 16 -4.67 14.05 7.83
CA VAL A 16 -4.48 14.20 6.38
C VAL A 16 -3.29 13.37 5.93
N ILE A 17 -3.36 12.88 4.70
CA ILE A 17 -2.27 12.16 4.05
C ILE A 17 -1.76 13.05 2.92
N SER A 18 -0.43 13.17 2.83
CA SER A 18 0.19 13.84 1.69
C SER A 18 0.11 12.93 0.47
N ARG A 19 -0.21 13.51 -0.69
CA ARG A 19 -0.19 12.74 -1.93
C ARG A 19 1.22 12.19 -2.16
N PHE A 20 1.31 10.91 -2.51
CA PHE A 20 2.56 10.17 -2.68
C PHE A 20 3.37 9.91 -1.41
N ASP A 21 2.74 9.97 -0.23
CA ASP A 21 3.37 9.55 1.03
C ASP A 21 3.97 8.13 0.88
N PRO A 22 5.28 7.93 1.13
CA PRO A 22 5.96 6.66 0.89
C PRO A 22 5.29 5.42 1.48
N ARG A 23 4.48 5.58 2.53
CA ARG A 23 3.82 4.48 3.27
C ARG A 23 2.70 3.78 2.50
N PHE A 24 2.10 4.41 1.49
CA PHE A 24 0.97 3.82 0.74
C PHE A 24 1.34 3.37 -0.68
N TRP A 25 2.63 3.30 -1.00
CA TRP A 25 3.09 2.70 -2.24
C TRP A 25 3.11 1.17 -2.13
N THR A 26 2.64 0.50 -3.17
CA THR A 26 2.63 -0.96 -3.27
C THR A 26 3.52 -1.42 -4.42
N VAL A 27 3.89 -2.71 -4.40
CA VAL A 27 4.62 -3.34 -5.50
C VAL A 27 3.80 -4.50 -6.07
N ASN A 28 3.73 -4.59 -7.39
CA ASN A 28 3.06 -5.67 -8.10
C ASN A 28 3.98 -6.24 -9.19
N PHE A 29 4.04 -7.57 -9.29
CA PHE A 29 4.93 -8.28 -10.19
C PHE A 29 4.38 -9.68 -10.50
N PRO A 30 4.64 -10.23 -11.70
CA PRO A 30 4.29 -11.61 -12.02
C PRO A 30 5.25 -12.57 -11.32
N ARG A 31 4.74 -13.71 -10.84
CA ARG A 31 5.59 -14.82 -10.37
C ARG A 31 6.27 -15.49 -11.59
N PRO A 32 7.52 -15.99 -11.49
CA PRO A 32 8.28 -16.30 -10.27
C PRO A 32 9.17 -15.17 -9.71
N MET A 33 9.18 -13.97 -10.31
CA MET A 33 9.88 -12.80 -9.76
C MET A 33 9.48 -12.56 -8.29
N MET A 34 10.37 -11.93 -7.52
CA MET A 34 10.08 -11.46 -6.17
C MET A 34 10.40 -9.98 -6.03
N ALA A 35 9.54 -9.23 -5.34
CA ALA A 35 9.86 -7.88 -4.91
C ALA A 35 9.21 -7.55 -3.56
N ALA A 36 9.80 -6.61 -2.85
CA ALA A 36 9.28 -6.00 -1.63
C ALA A 36 9.52 -4.49 -1.67
N VAL A 37 8.58 -3.72 -1.13
CA VAL A 37 8.74 -2.28 -0.90
C VAL A 37 8.72 -2.03 0.60
N THR A 38 9.67 -1.22 1.09
CA THR A 38 9.79 -0.86 2.51
C THR A 38 9.98 0.63 2.65
N THR A 39 9.22 1.27 3.54
CA THR A 39 9.42 2.67 3.91
C THR A 39 10.57 2.78 4.91
N THR A 40 11.68 3.40 4.50
CA THR A 40 12.91 3.49 5.32
C THR A 40 13.04 4.83 6.03
N ALA A 41 12.33 5.86 5.58
CA ALA A 41 12.25 7.19 6.19
C ALA A 41 10.91 7.86 5.83
N PRO A 42 10.53 8.98 6.47
CA PRO A 42 9.27 9.69 6.17
C PRO A 42 9.12 10.13 4.71
N ASP A 43 10.23 10.33 4.00
CA ASP A 43 10.32 10.80 2.62
C ASP A 43 11.01 9.78 1.69
N ALA A 44 11.22 8.54 2.15
CA ALA A 44 11.93 7.53 1.39
C ALA A 44 11.30 6.14 1.47
N LEU A 45 11.32 5.46 0.32
CA LEU A 45 11.06 4.03 0.20
C LEU A 45 12.21 3.34 -0.52
N ARG A 46 12.40 2.06 -0.20
CA ARG A 46 13.34 1.16 -0.86
C ARG A 46 12.54 0.02 -1.51
N VAL A 47 12.91 -0.34 -2.73
CA VAL A 47 12.39 -1.52 -3.41
C VAL A 47 13.52 -2.54 -3.55
N ASP A 48 13.34 -3.72 -2.98
CA ASP A 48 14.21 -4.87 -3.17
C ASP A 48 13.55 -5.81 -4.18
N ALA A 49 14.23 -6.11 -5.29
CA ALA A 49 13.68 -6.89 -6.39
C ALA A 49 14.68 -7.93 -6.90
N VAL A 50 14.17 -9.14 -7.20
CA VAL A 50 14.94 -10.26 -7.76
C VAL A 50 14.30 -10.66 -9.08
N PHE A 51 14.99 -10.33 -10.18
CA PHE A 51 14.57 -10.67 -11.55
C PHE A 51 15.22 -11.98 -11.98
N HIS A 52 14.42 -12.93 -12.44
CA HIS A 52 14.86 -14.25 -12.91
C HIS A 52 14.96 -14.30 -14.45
N THR A 53 14.18 -13.50 -15.16
CA THR A 53 14.15 -13.48 -16.63
C THR A 53 14.26 -12.06 -17.19
N ARG A 54 14.56 -11.95 -18.48
CA ARG A 54 14.56 -10.65 -19.19
C ARG A 54 13.17 -10.06 -19.39
N GLY A 55 12.11 -10.87 -19.25
CA GLY A 55 10.72 -10.43 -19.39
C GLY A 55 10.07 -10.02 -18.07
N ASP A 56 10.80 -10.12 -16.95
CA ASP A 56 10.26 -9.80 -15.64
C ASP A 56 10.06 -8.29 -15.49
N LEU A 57 8.94 -7.90 -14.86
CA LEU A 57 8.56 -6.51 -14.64
C LEU A 57 8.08 -6.33 -13.21
N ALA A 58 8.53 -5.27 -12.55
CA ALA A 58 7.98 -4.82 -11.28
C ALA A 58 7.36 -3.43 -11.45
N GLY A 59 6.10 -3.31 -11.05
CA GLY A 59 5.39 -2.05 -10.95
C GLY A 59 5.45 -1.53 -9.52
N LEU A 60 5.92 -0.30 -9.34
CA LEU A 60 5.76 0.48 -8.12
C LEU A 60 4.52 1.38 -8.30
N ILE A 61 3.50 1.17 -7.47
CA ILE A 61 2.15 1.68 -7.73
C ILE A 61 1.69 2.58 -6.58
N TRP A 62 1.18 3.75 -6.94
CA TRP A 62 0.37 4.60 -6.08
C TRP A 62 -1.08 4.53 -6.56
N GLU A 63 -1.96 3.92 -5.77
CA GLU A 63 -3.38 3.86 -6.10
C GLU A 63 -4.07 5.19 -5.74
N ALA A 64 -4.99 5.62 -6.61
CA ALA A 64 -5.78 6.83 -6.35
C ALA A 64 -6.92 6.56 -5.35
N GLU A 65 -7.42 5.33 -5.29
CA GLU A 65 -8.49 4.88 -4.40
C GLU A 65 -7.94 3.90 -3.35
N ASP A 66 -8.41 4.02 -2.11
CA ASP A 66 -8.06 3.12 -1.02
C ASP A 66 -8.94 1.87 -1.05
N THR A 67 -8.42 0.82 -1.68
CA THR A 67 -9.09 -0.47 -1.82
C THR A 67 -8.61 -1.52 -0.81
N HIS A 68 -7.56 -1.19 -0.03
CA HIS A 68 -6.86 -2.14 0.84
C HIS A 68 -7.22 -1.97 2.31
N ASP A 69 -7.40 -0.73 2.78
CA ASP A 69 -7.67 -0.49 4.19
C ASP A 69 -9.06 -0.96 4.60
N HIS A 70 -9.22 -1.18 5.91
CA HIS A 70 -10.50 -1.52 6.48
C HIS A 70 -11.55 -0.45 6.13
N PRO A 71 -12.80 -0.79 5.74
CA PRO A 71 -13.80 0.17 5.30
C PRO A 71 -14.11 1.30 6.29
N LEU A 72 -13.98 1.04 7.60
CA LEU A 72 -14.12 2.07 8.63
C LEU A 72 -12.88 2.95 8.78
N LEU A 73 -11.71 2.49 8.38
CA LEU A 73 -10.42 3.16 8.62
C LEU A 73 -9.80 3.81 7.38
N ARG A 74 -10.24 3.43 6.18
CA ARG A 74 -9.75 3.95 4.91
C ARG A 74 -9.68 5.47 4.86
N TYR A 75 -8.71 5.98 4.12
CA TYR A 75 -8.62 7.41 3.87
C TYR A 75 -9.65 7.85 2.82
N ALA A 76 -9.94 9.15 2.79
CA ALA A 76 -10.79 9.71 1.75
C ALA A 76 -9.99 9.83 0.46
N THR A 77 -10.53 9.30 -0.63
CA THR A 77 -9.94 9.29 -1.97
C THR A 77 -10.81 9.99 -2.97
#